data_AF-A0AAD7FWQ4-F1
#
_entry.id   AF-A0AAD7FWQ4-F1
#
_cell.length_a   1.000
_cell.length_b   1.000
_cell.length_c   1.000
_cell.angle_alpha   90.00
_cell.angle_beta   90.00
_cell.angle_gamma   90.00
#
_symmetry.space_group_name_H-M   'P 1'
#
loop_
_entity.id
_entity.type
_entity.pdbx_description
1 polymer ?
#
loop_
_entity_poly.entity_id
_entity_poly.type
_entity_poly.pdbx_seq_one_letter_code
_entity_poly.pdbx_strand_id
1 'polypeptide(L)'
;MISPRDAPTKWVVLNIPAIQRASDLLRRRLSYLGSARLRSARKLRGADGGPQDIYWFEVEDVMFKVHASLLRLEIGAPLADSVSRRNALNARVLLSETADNFSHFLWDLQAYPYELSQIGIRITDVSVVIDRALRVAETAVKHNIPILQLRIIHSLRQFVLSSRFRSASSQQHCRLLHIATHTTCGGDLLRVLSRRLTSVILRRRESPPDPTLISLVSSSRDDPHLRRIHGAICYRQLIDMEKHPLGTMDVASRTLFLRAHSSLFALTSRICTSAPPLPTSISDDCGESHSECERAWSDIWLRAAAVAATPSSMPMQAIGSADVLGKLQAMRGPLERLVAEDPIMSIECALAALECVVELREVIVEGLMNHFV
;
A
#
# COMPACT_ATOMS: atom_id res chain seq x y z
N MET A 1 22.53 -39.99 -29.99
CA MET A 1 21.94 -38.65 -29.78
C MET A 1 20.45 -38.83 -29.63
N ILE A 2 19.92 -38.72 -28.41
CA ILE A 2 18.49 -38.76 -28.14
C ILE A 2 17.91 -37.42 -28.60
N SER A 3 16.81 -37.45 -29.35
CA SER A 3 16.11 -36.25 -29.81
C SER A 3 15.72 -35.38 -28.61
N PRO A 4 15.93 -34.04 -28.63
CA PRO A 4 15.51 -33.15 -27.54
C PRO A 4 13.99 -33.15 -27.29
N ARG A 5 13.20 -33.88 -28.09
CA ARG A 5 11.74 -33.95 -28.01
C ARG A 5 11.20 -35.09 -27.12
N ASP A 6 12.05 -35.96 -26.59
CA ASP A 6 11.62 -37.11 -25.77
C ASP A 6 11.90 -36.94 -24.27
N ALA A 7 12.18 -35.71 -23.82
CA ALA A 7 12.27 -35.43 -22.38
C ALA A 7 10.88 -35.62 -21.72
N PRO A 8 10.79 -36.29 -20.56
CA PRO A 8 9.51 -36.54 -19.91
C PRO A 8 8.85 -35.22 -19.49
N THR A 9 7.78 -34.84 -20.18
CA THR A 9 6.98 -33.66 -19.84
C THR A 9 6.37 -33.87 -18.45
N LYS A 10 6.60 -32.93 -17.53
CA LYS A 10 6.04 -32.96 -16.19
C LYS A 10 4.58 -32.49 -16.24
N TRP A 11 3.65 -33.40 -15.97
CA TRP A 11 2.23 -33.09 -15.98
C TRP A 11 1.78 -32.63 -14.59
N VAL A 12 1.24 -31.42 -14.50
CA VAL A 12 0.57 -30.93 -13.28
C VAL A 12 -0.93 -30.97 -13.52
N VAL A 13 -1.58 -32.04 -13.08
CA VAL A 13 -3.04 -32.13 -13.07
C VAL A 13 -3.53 -31.52 -11.76
N LEU A 14 -4.12 -30.32 -11.83
CA LEU A 14 -4.77 -29.72 -10.66
C LEU A 14 -5.93 -30.62 -10.21
N ASN A 15 -5.89 -31.04 -8.95
CA ASN A 15 -6.71 -32.12 -8.42
C ASN A 15 -8.21 -31.74 -8.38
N ILE A 16 -8.97 -32.32 -9.30
CA ILE A 16 -10.42 -32.16 -9.52
C ILE A 16 -11.32 -32.35 -8.26
N PRO A 17 -10.98 -33.19 -7.25
CA PRO A 17 -11.83 -33.40 -6.07
C PRO A 17 -12.03 -32.16 -5.18
N ALA A 18 -11.13 -31.19 -5.22
CA ALA A 18 -11.30 -29.91 -4.51
C ALA A 18 -12.39 -29.05 -5.19
N ILE A 19 -12.44 -29.08 -6.52
CA ILE A 19 -13.45 -28.40 -7.34
C ILE A 19 -14.82 -29.05 -7.14
N GLN A 20 -14.88 -30.39 -7.05
CA GLN A 20 -16.13 -31.13 -6.78
C GLN A 20 -16.70 -30.77 -5.39
N ARG A 21 -15.85 -30.79 -4.35
CA ARG A 21 -16.25 -30.45 -2.97
C ARG A 21 -16.68 -29.00 -2.80
N ALA A 22 -15.99 -28.08 -3.46
CA ALA A 22 -16.36 -26.67 -3.44
C ALA A 22 -17.63 -26.37 -4.26
N SER A 23 -17.83 -27.07 -5.39
CA SER A 23 -19.08 -27.07 -6.16
C SER A 23 -20.26 -27.56 -5.32
N ASP A 24 -20.08 -28.59 -4.49
CA ASP A 24 -21.14 -29.11 -3.61
C ASP A 24 -21.43 -28.18 -2.42
N LEU A 25 -20.42 -27.51 -1.87
CA LEU A 25 -20.59 -26.45 -0.85
C LEU A 25 -21.28 -25.20 -1.40
N LEU A 26 -20.97 -24.80 -2.64
CA LEU A 26 -21.71 -23.75 -3.38
C LEU A 26 -23.16 -24.18 -3.63
N ARG A 27 -23.42 -25.44 -3.96
CA ARG A 27 -24.79 -25.96 -4.18
C ARG A 27 -25.65 -25.84 -2.90
N ARG A 28 -25.04 -26.03 -1.73
CA ARG A 28 -25.70 -25.89 -0.40
C ARG A 28 -25.84 -24.44 0.08
N ARG A 29 -25.00 -23.51 -0.36
CA ARG A 29 -25.06 -22.09 0.04
C ARG A 29 -25.80 -21.20 -0.96
N LEU A 30 -25.75 -21.51 -2.26
CA LEU A 30 -26.49 -20.77 -3.30
C LEU A 30 -27.98 -21.13 -3.34
N SER A 31 -28.42 -22.22 -2.68
CA SER A 31 -29.84 -22.43 -2.39
C SER A 31 -30.42 -21.37 -1.46
N TYR A 32 -29.58 -20.60 -0.75
CA TYR A 32 -29.98 -19.53 0.16
C TYR A 32 -29.85 -18.11 -0.41
N LEU A 33 -29.16 -17.92 -1.55
CA LEU A 33 -28.88 -16.58 -2.11
C LEU A 33 -29.28 -16.50 -3.60
N GLY A 34 -30.50 -16.00 -3.85
CA GLY A 34 -30.90 -15.22 -5.04
C GLY A 34 -30.66 -15.80 -6.45
N SER A 35 -31.74 -16.23 -7.09
CA SER A 35 -31.89 -16.95 -8.37
C SER A 35 -31.42 -16.27 -9.69
N ALA A 36 -30.57 -15.25 -9.66
CA ALA A 36 -30.12 -14.54 -10.88
C ALA A 36 -28.85 -15.16 -11.50
N ARG A 37 -27.81 -15.44 -10.71
CA ARG A 37 -26.57 -16.09 -11.20
C ARG A 37 -26.74 -17.59 -11.49
N LEU A 38 -27.71 -18.24 -10.84
CA LEU A 38 -28.04 -19.66 -11.06
C LEU A 38 -28.63 -19.94 -12.45
N ARG A 39 -29.24 -18.94 -13.12
CA ARG A 39 -29.80 -19.14 -14.47
C ARG A 39 -28.71 -19.18 -15.54
N SER A 40 -27.66 -18.38 -15.43
CA SER A 40 -26.49 -18.46 -16.33
C SER A 40 -25.67 -19.73 -16.12
N ALA A 41 -25.52 -20.21 -14.88
CA ALA A 41 -24.81 -21.46 -14.59
C ALA A 41 -25.61 -22.73 -14.96
N ARG A 42 -26.95 -22.71 -14.92
CA ARG A 42 -27.81 -23.81 -15.39
C ARG A 42 -27.88 -23.89 -16.92
N LYS A 43 -27.82 -22.76 -17.63
CA LYS A 43 -27.83 -22.74 -19.11
C LYS A 43 -26.54 -23.32 -19.73
N LEU A 44 -25.46 -23.43 -18.94
CA LEU A 44 -24.19 -24.08 -19.31
C LEU A 44 -24.14 -25.60 -19.05
N ARG A 45 -25.20 -26.21 -18.48
CA ARG A 45 -25.23 -27.64 -18.13
C ARG A 45 -26.18 -28.49 -18.97
N GLY A 46 -26.88 -27.90 -19.93
CA GLY A 46 -27.87 -28.59 -20.77
C GLY A 46 -27.39 -28.98 -22.17
N ALA A 47 -26.13 -28.74 -22.51
CA ALA A 47 -25.53 -29.18 -23.77
C ALA A 47 -24.48 -30.23 -23.46
N ASP A 48 -24.57 -31.39 -24.10
CA ASP A 48 -23.51 -32.40 -24.15
C ASP A 48 -22.19 -31.72 -24.51
N GLY A 49 -21.35 -31.49 -23.51
CA GLY A 49 -20.07 -30.80 -23.65
C GLY A 49 -19.12 -31.68 -24.45
N GLY A 50 -19.00 -31.40 -25.75
CA GLY A 50 -17.98 -32.02 -26.58
C GLY A 50 -16.57 -31.80 -26.03
N PRO A 51 -15.56 -32.54 -26.49
CA PRO A 51 -14.15 -32.48 -26.06
C PRO A 51 -13.44 -31.12 -26.26
N GLN A 52 -14.17 -30.04 -26.55
CA GLN A 52 -13.66 -28.72 -26.94
C GLN A 52 -13.56 -27.68 -25.80
N ASP A 53 -13.86 -28.05 -24.55
CA ASP A 53 -13.87 -27.09 -23.41
C ASP A 53 -12.60 -27.16 -22.53
N ILE A 54 -11.47 -27.64 -23.07
CA ILE A 54 -10.20 -27.71 -22.36
C ILE A 54 -9.12 -27.00 -23.19
N TYR A 55 -8.42 -26.08 -22.54
CA TYR A 55 -7.26 -25.42 -23.09
C TYR A 55 -5.96 -25.94 -22.45
N TRP A 56 -4.92 -26.02 -23.27
CA TRP A 56 -3.59 -26.44 -22.86
C TRP A 56 -2.64 -25.25 -22.96
N PHE A 57 -2.06 -24.87 -21.82
CA PHE A 57 -1.03 -23.83 -21.74
C PHE A 57 0.32 -24.50 -21.56
N GLU A 58 1.28 -24.13 -22.40
CA GLU A 58 2.67 -24.54 -22.25
C GLU A 58 3.42 -23.35 -21.65
N VAL A 59 3.95 -23.55 -20.45
CA VAL A 59 4.71 -22.54 -19.71
C VAL A 59 6.03 -23.17 -19.34
N GLU A 60 7.12 -22.65 -19.91
CA GLU A 60 8.41 -23.34 -19.94
C GLU A 60 8.23 -24.76 -20.52
N ASP A 61 8.56 -25.81 -19.78
CA ASP A 61 8.39 -27.21 -20.19
C ASP A 61 7.23 -27.91 -19.44
N VAL A 62 6.31 -27.14 -18.87
CA VAL A 62 5.18 -27.63 -18.08
C VAL A 62 3.85 -27.38 -18.80
N MET A 63 3.06 -28.44 -18.95
CA MET A 63 1.73 -28.40 -19.57
C MET A 63 0.65 -28.25 -18.50
N PHE A 64 -0.13 -27.18 -18.61
CA PHE A 64 -1.27 -26.89 -17.73
C PHE A 64 -2.58 -27.10 -18.47
N LYS A 65 -3.48 -27.86 -17.84
CA LYS A 65 -4.82 -28.15 -18.35
C LYS A 65 -5.85 -27.25 -17.66
N VAL A 66 -6.50 -26.37 -18.41
CA VAL A 66 -7.45 -25.40 -17.86
C VAL A 66 -8.79 -25.47 -18.58
N HIS A 67 -9.88 -25.52 -17.81
CA HIS A 67 -11.22 -25.56 -18.37
C HIS A 67 -11.63 -24.20 -18.97
N ALA A 68 -12.25 -24.25 -20.15
CA ALA A 68 -12.75 -23.08 -20.86
C ALA A 68 -13.73 -22.24 -20.04
N SER A 69 -14.52 -22.88 -19.19
CA SER A 69 -15.44 -22.20 -18.28
C SER A 69 -14.72 -21.27 -17.31
N LEU A 70 -13.56 -21.67 -16.76
CA LEU A 70 -12.77 -20.85 -15.85
C LEU A 70 -12.21 -19.60 -16.56
N LEU A 71 -11.69 -19.78 -17.79
CA LEU A 71 -11.17 -18.66 -18.58
C LEU A 71 -12.28 -17.69 -18.99
N ARG A 72 -13.44 -18.19 -19.43
CA ARG A 72 -14.57 -17.37 -19.87
C ARG A 72 -15.19 -16.56 -18.73
N LEU A 73 -15.25 -17.12 -17.52
CA LEU A 73 -15.83 -16.46 -16.35
C LEU A 73 -14.92 -15.37 -15.79
N GLU A 74 -13.62 -15.63 -15.68
CA GLU A 74 -12.71 -14.80 -14.89
C GLU A 74 -11.70 -14.02 -15.73
N ILE A 75 -11.32 -14.49 -16.90
CA ILE A 75 -10.25 -13.85 -17.70
C ILE A 75 -10.83 -12.94 -18.80
N GLY A 76 -12.12 -13.11 -19.11
CA GLY A 76 -12.83 -12.31 -20.11
C GLY A 76 -12.37 -12.60 -21.54
N ALA A 77 -12.87 -11.77 -22.47
CA ALA A 77 -12.58 -11.88 -23.90
C ALA A 77 -11.09 -11.78 -24.29
N PRO A 78 -10.20 -10.97 -23.67
CA PRO A 78 -8.86 -10.72 -24.22
C PRO A 78 -7.98 -11.98 -24.33
N LEU A 79 -7.92 -12.79 -23.27
CA LEU A 79 -7.17 -14.05 -23.32
C LEU A 79 -7.96 -15.09 -24.12
N ALA A 80 -9.28 -15.15 -23.96
CA ALA A 80 -10.14 -16.07 -24.70
C ALA A 80 -10.07 -15.84 -26.22
N ASP A 81 -9.92 -14.60 -26.69
CA ASP A 81 -9.80 -14.21 -28.09
C ASP A 81 -8.42 -14.55 -28.64
N SER A 82 -7.38 -14.34 -27.83
CA SER A 82 -6.00 -14.75 -28.15
C SER A 82 -5.92 -16.27 -28.34
N VAL A 83 -6.70 -17.02 -27.56
CA VAL A 83 -6.81 -18.48 -27.69
C VAL A 83 -7.73 -18.87 -28.85
N SER A 84 -8.89 -18.23 -29.00
CA SER A 84 -9.89 -18.55 -30.03
C SER A 84 -9.39 -18.28 -31.45
N ARG A 85 -8.56 -17.25 -31.67
CA ARG A 85 -7.94 -17.00 -32.97
C ARG A 85 -6.92 -18.07 -33.38
N ARG A 86 -6.40 -18.84 -32.42
CA ARG A 86 -5.41 -19.88 -32.66
C ARG A 86 -6.01 -21.28 -32.83
N ASN A 87 -7.33 -21.43 -32.98
CA ASN A 87 -8.17 -22.66 -33.10
C ASN A 87 -7.71 -23.79 -34.07
N ALA A 88 -6.44 -24.18 -34.09
CA ALA A 88 -6.06 -25.57 -34.27
C ALA A 88 -6.29 -26.26 -32.93
N LEU A 89 -6.94 -27.43 -32.91
CA LEU A 89 -7.29 -28.23 -31.73
C LEU A 89 -6.14 -28.55 -30.75
N ASN A 90 -4.90 -28.11 -31.05
CA ASN A 90 -3.68 -28.29 -30.27
C ASN A 90 -2.87 -26.99 -30.11
N ALA A 91 -3.47 -25.81 -30.30
CA ALA A 91 -2.74 -24.55 -30.24
C ALA A 91 -2.21 -24.29 -28.83
N ARG A 92 -0.88 -24.32 -28.71
CA ARG A 92 -0.19 -24.03 -27.47
C ARG A 92 -0.13 -22.52 -27.28
N VAL A 93 -0.63 -22.05 -26.15
CA VAL A 93 -0.44 -20.65 -25.74
C VAL A 93 0.86 -20.58 -24.98
N LEU A 94 1.92 -20.10 -25.63
CA LEU A 94 3.20 -19.84 -24.98
C LEU A 94 3.06 -18.58 -24.10
N LEU A 95 3.27 -18.75 -22.80
CA LEU A 95 3.32 -17.65 -21.85
C LEU A 95 4.77 -17.38 -21.46
N SER A 96 5.13 -16.11 -21.29
CA SER A 96 6.46 -15.68 -20.85
C SER A 96 6.66 -15.75 -19.33
N GLU A 97 5.82 -16.50 -18.63
CA GLU A 97 5.88 -16.64 -17.17
C GLU A 97 6.61 -17.92 -16.79
N THR A 98 7.04 -18.01 -15.53
CA THR A 98 7.54 -19.27 -14.99
C THR A 98 6.38 -20.21 -14.67
N ALA A 99 6.61 -21.51 -14.73
CA ALA A 99 5.58 -22.50 -14.41
C ALA A 99 5.01 -22.32 -12.98
N ASP A 100 5.84 -21.94 -12.02
CA ASP A 100 5.43 -21.67 -10.64
C ASP A 100 4.48 -20.46 -10.55
N ASN A 101 4.80 -19.36 -11.22
CA ASN A 101 3.94 -18.16 -11.22
C ASN A 101 2.59 -18.46 -11.86
N PHE A 102 2.59 -19.19 -12.99
CA PHE A 102 1.35 -19.57 -13.65
C PHE A 102 0.52 -20.56 -12.81
N SER A 103 1.17 -21.51 -12.12
CA SER A 103 0.49 -22.42 -11.19
C SER A 103 -0.17 -21.66 -10.03
N HIS A 104 0.52 -20.68 -9.44
CA HIS A 104 -0.07 -19.84 -8.40
C HIS A 104 -1.24 -19.01 -8.92
N PHE A 105 -1.10 -18.45 -10.12
CA PHE A 105 -2.17 -17.72 -10.78
C PHE A 105 -3.42 -18.59 -11.02
N LEU A 106 -3.25 -19.82 -11.53
CA LEU A 106 -4.37 -20.75 -11.71
C LEU A 106 -5.02 -21.15 -10.39
N TRP A 107 -4.22 -21.35 -9.33
CA TRP A 107 -4.76 -21.62 -8.01
C TRP A 107 -5.58 -20.45 -7.49
N ASP A 108 -5.10 -19.22 -7.65
CA ASP A 108 -5.79 -18.03 -7.17
C ASP A 108 -7.07 -17.72 -7.97
N LEU A 109 -7.10 -18.04 -9.27
CA LEU A 109 -8.33 -18.03 -10.08
C LEU A 109 -9.38 -19.00 -9.53
N GLN A 110 -8.94 -20.16 -9.05
CA GLN A 110 -9.82 -21.19 -8.49
C GLN A 110 -10.17 -20.95 -7.02
N ALA A 111 -9.32 -20.24 -6.28
CA ALA A 111 -9.47 -20.00 -4.86
C ALA A 111 -10.67 -19.09 -4.58
N TYR A 112 -11.42 -19.43 -3.53
CA TYR A 112 -12.55 -18.60 -3.13
C TYR A 112 -12.08 -17.32 -2.43
N PRO A 113 -12.85 -16.22 -2.50
CA PRO A 113 -12.54 -14.99 -1.77
C PRO A 113 -12.30 -15.20 -0.27
N TYR A 114 -12.99 -16.17 0.35
CA TYR A 114 -12.78 -16.49 1.77
C TYR A 114 -11.49 -17.27 2.03
N GLU A 115 -10.99 -18.03 1.06
CA GLU A 115 -9.73 -18.77 1.21
C GLU A 115 -8.59 -17.76 1.19
N LEU A 116 -8.64 -16.80 0.26
CA LEU A 116 -7.69 -15.69 0.21
C LEU A 116 -7.67 -14.86 1.51
N SER A 117 -8.82 -14.68 2.18
CA SER A 117 -8.87 -13.98 3.47
C SER A 117 -8.46 -14.84 4.67
N GLN A 118 -8.68 -16.16 4.63
CA GLN A 118 -8.31 -17.09 5.70
C GLN A 118 -6.83 -17.47 5.72
N ILE A 119 -6.13 -17.33 4.59
CA ILE A 119 -4.68 -17.56 4.51
C ILE A 119 -3.93 -16.73 5.57
N GLY A 120 -4.42 -15.52 5.91
CA GLY A 120 -3.83 -14.68 6.96
C GLY A 120 -4.04 -15.15 8.41
N ILE A 121 -4.91 -16.13 8.66
CA ILE A 121 -5.26 -16.62 10.00
C ILE A 121 -4.47 -17.89 10.37
N ARG A 122 -4.16 -18.75 9.39
CA ARG A 122 -3.55 -20.06 9.64
C ARG A 122 -2.06 -20.16 9.32
N ILE A 123 -1.54 -19.27 8.48
CA ILE A 123 -0.13 -19.30 8.11
C ILE A 123 0.66 -18.44 9.10
N THR A 124 1.63 -19.07 9.77
CA THR A 124 2.53 -18.41 10.73
C THR A 124 3.41 -17.37 10.06
N ASP A 125 3.78 -17.59 8.79
CA ASP A 125 4.59 -16.65 8.02
C ASP A 125 3.73 -15.76 7.11
N VAL A 126 3.50 -14.54 7.59
CA VAL A 126 2.77 -13.49 6.85
C VAL A 126 3.51 -13.11 5.57
N SER A 127 4.84 -13.18 5.54
CA SER A 127 5.65 -12.77 4.37
C SER A 127 5.32 -13.61 3.15
N VAL A 128 5.24 -14.94 3.32
CA VAL A 128 4.92 -15.89 2.23
C VAL A 128 3.54 -15.59 1.63
N VAL A 129 2.57 -15.27 2.49
CA VAL A 129 1.20 -14.94 2.08
C VAL A 129 1.15 -13.68 1.22
N ILE A 130 1.83 -12.63 1.69
CA ILE A 130 1.89 -11.36 0.97
C ILE A 130 2.61 -11.58 -0.37
N ASP A 131 3.75 -12.26 -0.36
CA ASP A 131 4.55 -12.49 -1.58
C ASP A 131 3.76 -13.23 -2.65
N ARG A 132 2.96 -14.22 -2.24
CA ARG A 132 2.03 -14.92 -3.11
C ARG A 132 0.98 -13.97 -3.68
N ALA A 133 0.29 -13.20 -2.84
CA ALA A 133 -0.74 -12.27 -3.28
C ALA A 133 -0.16 -11.20 -4.25
N LEU A 134 1.06 -10.75 -4.02
CA LEU A 134 1.77 -9.82 -4.90
C LEU A 134 2.09 -10.46 -6.26
N ARG A 135 2.56 -11.73 -6.29
CA ARG A 135 2.83 -12.43 -7.55
C ARG A 135 1.57 -12.53 -8.40
N VAL A 136 0.45 -12.90 -7.78
CA VAL A 136 -0.82 -13.03 -8.51
C VAL A 136 -1.34 -11.66 -8.96
N ALA A 137 -1.18 -10.62 -8.15
CA ALA A 137 -1.50 -9.26 -8.57
C ALA A 137 -0.68 -8.82 -9.80
N GLU A 138 0.63 -9.08 -9.80
CA GLU A 138 1.52 -8.77 -10.91
C GLU A 138 1.11 -9.51 -12.19
N THR A 139 0.80 -10.79 -12.10
CA THR A 139 0.25 -11.57 -13.23
C THR A 139 -1.10 -10.99 -13.70
N ALA A 140 -1.99 -10.64 -12.78
CA ALA A 140 -3.29 -10.05 -13.11
C ALA A 140 -3.16 -8.68 -13.80
N VAL A 141 -2.17 -7.88 -13.42
CA VAL A 141 -1.84 -6.60 -14.06
C VAL A 141 -1.25 -6.85 -15.45
N LYS A 142 -0.25 -7.74 -15.54
CA LYS A 142 0.45 -8.08 -16.80
C LYS A 142 -0.51 -8.56 -17.89
N HIS A 143 -1.49 -9.40 -17.53
CA HIS A 143 -2.49 -9.92 -18.48
C HIS A 143 -3.79 -9.10 -18.53
N ASN A 144 -3.84 -7.96 -17.83
CA ASN A 144 -5.01 -7.07 -17.76
C ASN A 144 -6.32 -7.81 -17.45
N ILE A 145 -6.36 -8.53 -16.31
CA ILE A 145 -7.51 -9.32 -15.87
C ILE A 145 -8.28 -8.56 -14.78
N PRO A 146 -9.31 -7.76 -15.11
CA PRO A 146 -9.82 -6.73 -14.20
C PRO A 146 -10.52 -7.30 -12.97
N ILE A 147 -11.24 -8.42 -13.11
CA ILE A 147 -11.93 -9.05 -11.98
C ILE A 147 -10.95 -9.57 -10.93
N LEU A 148 -9.81 -10.13 -11.38
CA LEU A 148 -8.77 -10.62 -10.49
C LEU A 148 -8.01 -9.46 -9.84
N GLN A 149 -7.71 -8.40 -10.62
CA GLN A 149 -7.15 -7.16 -10.08
C GLN A 149 -8.03 -6.60 -8.96
N LEU A 150 -9.35 -6.47 -9.18
CA LEU A 150 -10.29 -5.96 -8.16
C LEU A 150 -10.28 -6.82 -6.88
N ARG A 151 -10.33 -8.14 -7.02
CA ARG A 151 -10.33 -9.08 -5.88
C ARG A 151 -9.03 -8.97 -5.09
N ILE A 152 -7.88 -8.93 -5.76
CA ILE A 152 -6.58 -8.88 -5.09
C ILE A 152 -6.32 -7.52 -4.47
N ILE A 153 -6.70 -6.43 -5.14
CA ILE A 153 -6.60 -5.07 -4.59
C ILE A 153 -7.34 -4.96 -3.25
N HIS A 154 -8.53 -5.56 -3.14
CA HIS A 154 -9.26 -5.59 -1.88
C HIS A 154 -8.43 -6.29 -0.77
N SER A 155 -7.88 -7.47 -1.05
CA SER A 155 -7.03 -8.21 -0.10
C SER A 155 -5.75 -7.44 0.27
N LEU A 156 -5.06 -6.85 -0.71
CA LEU A 156 -3.86 -6.04 -0.48
C LEU A 156 -4.20 -4.79 0.34
N ARG A 157 -5.35 -4.16 0.12
CA ARG A 157 -5.81 -3.02 0.94
C ARG A 157 -6.01 -3.43 2.39
N GLN A 158 -6.65 -4.57 2.66
CA GLN A 158 -6.77 -5.09 4.03
C GLN A 158 -5.41 -5.36 4.67
N PHE A 159 -4.47 -5.90 3.89
CA PHE A 159 -3.09 -6.08 4.35
C PHE A 159 -2.42 -4.75 4.71
N VAL A 160 -2.51 -3.74 3.86
CA VAL A 160 -1.94 -2.40 4.11
C VAL A 160 -2.57 -1.72 5.34
N LEU A 161 -3.86 -1.97 5.59
CA LEU A 161 -4.54 -1.46 6.78
C LEU A 161 -4.13 -2.20 8.07
N SER A 162 -3.64 -3.44 7.96
CA SER A 162 -3.20 -4.23 9.10
C SER A 162 -1.91 -3.70 9.75
N SER A 163 -1.68 -4.05 11.02
CA SER A 163 -0.43 -3.74 11.72
C SER A 163 0.79 -4.42 11.09
N ARG A 164 0.58 -5.55 10.40
CA ARG A 164 1.62 -6.37 9.75
C ARG A 164 2.25 -5.68 8.55
N PHE A 165 1.64 -4.64 8.00
CA PHE A 165 2.24 -3.87 6.90
C PHE A 165 3.59 -3.24 7.28
N ARG A 166 3.79 -2.90 8.56
CA ARG A 166 5.04 -2.27 9.02
C ARG A 166 6.23 -3.22 8.96
N SER A 167 5.99 -4.52 9.11
CA SER A 167 7.01 -5.56 9.07
C SER A 167 7.28 -6.08 7.65
N ALA A 168 6.57 -5.59 6.63
CA ALA A 168 6.87 -5.96 5.25
C ALA A 168 8.27 -5.48 4.83
N SER A 169 8.91 -6.27 3.96
CA SER A 169 10.21 -5.93 3.39
C SER A 169 10.10 -4.72 2.45
N SER A 170 11.22 -4.05 2.19
CA SER A 170 11.24 -2.94 1.23
C SER A 170 10.82 -3.39 -0.16
N GLN A 171 11.23 -4.59 -0.57
CA GLN A 171 10.82 -5.22 -1.83
C GLN A 171 9.31 -5.41 -1.91
N GLN A 172 8.66 -5.85 -0.82
CA GLN A 172 7.19 -5.96 -0.76
C GLN A 172 6.52 -4.60 -0.87
N HIS A 173 7.04 -3.55 -0.23
CA HIS A 173 6.53 -2.18 -0.38
C HIS A 173 6.66 -1.68 -1.83
N CYS A 174 7.78 -1.94 -2.50
CA CYS A 174 7.99 -1.57 -3.90
C CYS A 174 6.98 -2.26 -4.82
N ARG A 175 6.81 -3.58 -4.67
CA ARG A 175 5.87 -4.39 -5.46
C ARG A 175 4.43 -3.92 -5.25
N LEU A 176 4.03 -3.66 -3.99
CA LEU A 176 2.72 -3.08 -3.66
C LEU A 176 2.48 -1.75 -4.36
N LEU A 177 3.48 -0.86 -4.36
CA LEU A 177 3.37 0.44 -5.00
C LEU A 177 3.28 0.32 -6.52
N HIS A 178 4.07 -0.58 -7.10
CA HIS A 178 4.00 -0.87 -8.53
C HIS A 178 2.60 -1.38 -8.93
N ILE A 179 2.03 -2.34 -8.17
CA ILE A 179 0.66 -2.83 -8.41
C ILE A 179 -0.36 -1.69 -8.27
N ALA A 180 -0.26 -0.87 -7.21
CA ALA A 180 -1.21 0.21 -6.96
C ALA A 180 -1.19 1.30 -8.04
N THR A 181 -0.06 1.50 -8.71
CA THR A 181 0.10 2.49 -9.79
C THR A 181 -0.30 1.98 -11.17
N HIS A 182 -0.21 0.67 -11.41
CA HIS A 182 -0.50 0.06 -12.72
C HIS A 182 -1.87 -0.61 -12.82
N THR A 183 -2.64 -0.66 -11.73
CA THR A 183 -4.00 -1.21 -11.74
C THR A 183 -5.05 -0.13 -12.01
N THR A 184 -6.05 -0.45 -12.84
CA THR A 184 -7.14 0.49 -13.18
C THR A 184 -8.00 0.88 -11.97
N CYS A 185 -8.12 0.00 -10.99
CA CYS A 185 -8.79 0.25 -9.71
C CYS A 185 -7.81 0.59 -8.56
N GLY A 186 -6.58 0.97 -8.90
CA GLY A 186 -5.49 1.13 -7.95
C GLY A 186 -5.57 2.37 -7.06
N GLY A 187 -6.35 3.38 -7.42
CA GLY A 187 -6.37 4.68 -6.74
C GLY A 187 -6.66 4.60 -5.23
N ASP A 188 -7.64 3.79 -4.82
CA ASP A 188 -7.96 3.60 -3.40
C ASP A 188 -6.85 2.88 -2.63
N LEU A 189 -6.20 1.90 -3.27
CA LEU A 189 -5.06 1.21 -2.69
C LEU A 189 -3.87 2.17 -2.58
N LEU A 190 -3.57 2.93 -3.63
CA LEU A 190 -2.49 3.90 -3.68
C LEU A 190 -2.65 4.98 -2.60
N ARG A 191 -3.86 5.50 -2.40
CA ARG A 191 -4.17 6.49 -1.35
C ARG A 191 -3.92 5.95 0.06
N VAL A 192 -4.32 4.72 0.34
CA VAL A 192 -4.10 4.10 1.67
C VAL A 192 -2.61 3.73 1.83
N LEU A 193 -2.01 3.19 0.78
CA LEU A 193 -0.61 2.78 0.73
C LEU A 193 0.31 3.97 0.92
N SER A 194 0.06 5.11 0.27
CA SER A 194 0.89 6.31 0.40
C SER A 194 0.95 6.82 1.83
N ARG A 195 -0.19 6.91 2.52
CA ARG A 195 -0.26 7.30 3.94
C ARG A 195 0.50 6.31 4.82
N ARG A 196 0.28 5.00 4.64
CA ARG A 196 0.91 3.96 5.46
C ARG A 196 2.41 3.86 5.21
N LEU A 197 2.85 3.85 3.95
CA LEU A 197 4.25 3.75 3.56
C LEU A 197 5.02 5.00 3.98
N THR A 198 4.44 6.19 3.83
CA THR A 198 5.02 7.44 4.36
C THR A 198 5.27 7.33 5.86
N SER A 199 4.30 6.82 6.62
CA SER A 199 4.48 6.59 8.07
C SER A 199 5.59 5.57 8.38
N VAL A 200 5.76 4.53 7.56
CA VAL A 200 6.85 3.55 7.71
C VAL A 200 8.20 4.19 7.43
N ILE A 201 8.33 4.94 6.33
CA ILE A 201 9.58 5.63 5.92
C ILE A 201 10.02 6.60 7.01
N LEU A 202 9.11 7.47 7.48
CA LEU A 202 9.43 8.47 8.50
C LEU A 202 9.79 7.87 9.88
N ARG A 203 9.39 6.63 10.15
CA ARG A 203 9.70 5.93 11.41
C ARG A 203 10.97 5.09 11.37
N ARG A 204 11.41 4.65 10.19
CA ARG A 204 12.64 3.84 10.07
C ARG A 204 13.86 4.73 10.34
N ARG A 205 14.70 4.32 11.29
CA ARG A 205 15.88 5.08 11.71
C ARG A 205 17.18 4.68 11.03
N GLU A 206 17.29 3.44 10.55
CA GLU A 206 18.60 2.80 10.35
C GLU A 206 18.86 2.31 8.93
N SER A 207 17.86 2.35 8.03
CA SER A 207 18.01 1.83 6.68
C SER A 207 17.58 2.88 5.64
N PRO A 208 18.46 3.21 4.67
CA PRO A 208 18.07 4.06 3.57
C PRO A 208 16.93 3.39 2.78
N PRO A 209 16.03 4.19 2.18
CA PRO A 209 14.98 3.65 1.33
C PRO A 209 15.57 2.88 0.14
N ASP A 210 14.87 1.84 -0.27
CA ASP A 210 15.24 0.99 -1.40
C ASP A 210 15.40 1.82 -2.68
N PRO A 211 16.51 1.71 -3.42
CA PRO A 211 16.73 2.44 -4.67
C PRO A 211 15.60 2.23 -5.69
N THR A 212 14.99 1.03 -5.70
CA THR A 212 13.86 0.70 -6.56
C THR A 212 12.63 1.53 -6.21
N LEU A 213 12.40 1.77 -4.91
CA LEU A 213 11.30 2.61 -4.45
C LEU A 213 11.51 4.05 -4.91
N ILE A 214 12.74 4.57 -4.79
CA ILE A 214 13.12 5.92 -5.22
C ILE A 214 12.84 6.07 -6.71
N SER A 215 13.37 5.16 -7.54
CA SER A 215 13.15 5.19 -8.99
C SER A 215 11.67 5.18 -9.35
N LEU A 216 10.87 4.36 -8.66
CA LEU A 216 9.43 4.24 -8.91
C LEU A 216 8.68 5.54 -8.59
N VAL A 217 8.94 6.17 -7.43
CA VAL A 217 8.25 7.42 -7.05
C VAL A 217 8.74 8.62 -7.85
N SER A 218 10.02 8.66 -8.24
CA SER A 218 10.57 9.76 -9.03
C SER A 218 10.05 9.78 -10.48
N SER A 219 9.57 8.64 -10.97
CA SER A 219 9.05 8.49 -12.35
C SER A 219 7.68 9.13 -12.55
N SER A 220 6.91 9.37 -11.48
CA SER A 220 5.54 9.91 -11.56
C SER A 220 5.39 11.14 -10.66
N ARG A 221 5.86 12.28 -11.18
CA ARG A 221 5.90 13.56 -10.45
C ARG A 221 4.54 14.23 -10.31
N ASP A 222 3.56 13.85 -11.13
CA ASP A 222 2.25 14.50 -11.16
C ASP A 222 1.24 13.85 -10.20
N ASP A 223 1.49 12.62 -9.76
CA ASP A 223 0.61 11.92 -8.83
C ASP A 223 0.83 12.43 -7.38
N PRO A 224 -0.19 13.01 -6.71
CA PRO A 224 -0.04 13.57 -5.37
C PRO A 224 0.33 12.51 -4.32
N HIS A 225 -0.15 11.27 -4.46
CA HIS A 225 0.16 10.19 -3.53
C HIS A 225 1.61 9.72 -3.65
N LEU A 226 2.16 9.70 -4.87
CA LEU A 226 3.57 9.39 -5.09
C LEU A 226 4.48 10.55 -4.68
N ARG A 227 4.09 11.79 -4.94
CA ARG A 227 4.77 12.99 -4.42
C ARG A 227 4.89 12.97 -2.91
N ARG A 228 3.84 12.58 -2.18
CA ARG A 228 3.86 12.44 -0.71
C ARG A 228 4.92 11.44 -0.25
N ILE A 229 4.99 10.27 -0.88
CA ILE A 229 6.01 9.24 -0.55
C ILE A 229 7.41 9.76 -0.89
N HIS A 230 7.58 10.39 -2.05
CA HIS A 230 8.86 10.95 -2.48
C HIS A 230 9.37 12.04 -1.52
N GLY A 231 8.50 12.96 -1.11
CA GLY A 231 8.83 13.98 -0.11
C GLY A 231 9.27 13.37 1.22
N ALA A 232 8.63 12.29 1.67
CA ALA A 232 9.04 11.58 2.87
C ALA A 232 10.41 10.91 2.75
N ILE A 233 10.75 10.37 1.56
CA ILE A 233 12.08 9.81 1.27
C ILE A 233 13.14 10.92 1.29
N CYS A 234 12.92 12.01 0.55
CA CYS A 234 13.85 13.13 0.52
C CYS A 234 14.04 13.75 1.90
N TYR A 235 12.95 13.93 2.67
CA TYR A 235 13.03 14.39 4.05
C TYR A 235 13.90 13.46 4.89
N ARG A 236 13.70 12.14 4.81
CA ARG A 236 14.50 11.19 5.57
C ARG A 236 15.98 11.26 5.20
N GLN A 237 16.29 11.32 3.91
CA GLN A 237 17.66 11.50 3.43
C GLN A 237 18.31 12.77 3.96
N LEU A 238 17.57 13.89 4.00
CA LEU A 238 18.05 15.15 4.57
C LEU A 238 18.41 15.00 6.07
N ILE A 239 17.54 14.35 6.86
CA ILE A 239 17.79 14.16 8.30
C ILE A 239 18.99 13.23 8.52
N ASP A 240 19.17 12.23 7.67
CA ASP A 240 20.32 11.32 7.74
C ASP A 240 21.62 12.05 7.35
N MET A 241 21.58 12.98 6.38
CA MET A 241 22.72 13.83 5.99
C MET A 241 23.23 14.73 7.10
N GLU A 242 22.33 15.25 7.95
CA GLU A 242 22.74 16.08 9.10
C GLU A 242 23.54 15.29 10.14
N LYS A 243 23.26 13.98 10.26
CA LYS A 243 23.93 13.07 11.20
C LYS A 243 25.20 12.49 10.62
N HIS A 244 25.17 12.17 9.34
CA HIS A 244 26.24 11.54 8.60
C HIS A 244 26.38 12.29 7.28
N PRO A 245 27.38 13.18 7.13
CA PRO A 245 27.59 13.88 5.87
C PRO A 245 27.75 12.82 4.78
N LEU A 246 26.76 12.75 3.88
CA LEU A 246 26.78 11.79 2.78
C LEU A 246 28.05 11.99 1.94
N GLY A 247 28.51 10.92 1.31
CA GLY A 247 29.69 10.91 0.44
C GLY A 247 29.55 11.84 -0.78
N THR A 248 30.18 11.49 -1.88
CA THR A 248 30.19 12.31 -3.11
C THR A 248 28.78 12.42 -3.71
N MET A 249 28.02 13.43 -3.29
CA MET A 249 26.76 13.83 -3.90
C MET A 249 27.04 14.84 -5.02
N ASP A 250 26.30 14.74 -6.12
CA ASP A 250 26.42 15.72 -7.20
C ASP A 250 26.02 17.13 -6.73
N VAL A 251 26.50 18.15 -7.44
CA VAL A 251 26.29 19.56 -7.08
C VAL A 251 24.80 19.94 -7.10
N ALA A 252 24.02 19.40 -8.03
CA ALA A 252 22.61 19.74 -8.18
C ALA A 252 21.79 19.20 -7.01
N SER A 253 21.99 17.93 -6.65
CA SER A 253 21.43 17.29 -5.47
C SER A 253 21.83 18.05 -4.20
N ARG A 254 23.10 18.45 -4.07
CA ARG A 254 23.56 19.26 -2.93
C ARG A 254 22.81 20.58 -2.80
N THR A 255 22.67 21.33 -3.89
CA THR A 255 21.93 22.59 -3.89
C THR A 255 20.45 22.38 -3.52
N LEU A 256 19.84 21.30 -4.01
CA LEU A 256 18.46 20.92 -3.68
C LEU A 256 18.27 20.70 -2.17
N PHE A 257 19.14 19.88 -1.55
CA PHE A 257 19.06 19.57 -0.13
C PHE A 257 19.38 20.79 0.76
N LEU A 258 20.30 21.67 0.34
CA LEU A 258 20.56 22.92 1.07
C LEU A 258 19.34 23.85 1.06
N ARG A 259 18.67 24.00 -0.09
CA ARG A 259 17.43 24.79 -0.18
C ARG A 259 16.32 24.19 0.67
N ALA A 260 16.14 22.88 0.61
CA ALA A 260 15.17 22.16 1.42
C ALA A 260 15.45 22.33 2.92
N HIS A 261 16.72 22.22 3.33
CA HIS A 261 17.16 22.46 4.71
C HIS A 261 16.78 23.85 5.20
N SER A 262 17.15 24.91 4.47
CA SER A 262 16.79 26.28 4.84
C SER A 262 15.28 26.49 4.93
N SER A 263 14.52 25.91 4.00
CA SER A 263 13.05 26.01 3.98
C SER A 263 12.41 25.30 5.18
N LEU A 264 12.85 24.08 5.49
CA LEU A 264 12.39 23.30 6.64
C LEU A 264 12.82 23.92 7.97
N PHE A 265 14.03 24.50 8.05
CA PHE A 265 14.48 25.25 9.22
C PHE A 265 13.60 26.48 9.50
N ALA A 266 13.21 27.21 8.45
CA ALA A 266 12.26 28.32 8.59
C ALA A 266 10.86 27.83 9.04
N LEU A 267 10.41 26.69 8.51
CA LEU A 267 9.16 26.05 8.96
C LEU A 267 9.23 25.63 10.44
N THR A 268 10.31 24.97 10.86
CA THR A 268 10.60 24.64 12.26
C THR A 268 10.50 25.88 13.13
N SER A 269 11.18 26.96 12.73
CA SER A 269 11.21 28.21 13.51
C SER A 269 9.80 28.75 13.72
N ARG A 270 8.99 28.81 12.66
CA ARG A 270 7.58 29.24 12.75
C ARG A 270 6.76 28.35 13.68
N ILE A 271 6.88 27.03 13.55
CA ILE A 271 6.17 26.06 14.39
C ILE A 271 6.56 26.23 15.85
N CYS A 272 7.83 26.50 16.16
CA CYS A 272 8.26 26.70 17.55
C CYS A 272 7.85 28.06 18.14
N THR A 273 7.52 29.06 17.31
CA THR A 273 7.17 30.42 17.76
C THR A 273 5.69 30.76 17.69
N SER A 274 4.87 29.94 17.04
CA SER A 274 3.45 30.22 16.81
C SER A 274 2.64 28.94 16.86
N ALA A 275 1.61 28.94 17.70
CA ALA A 275 0.66 27.84 17.79
C ALA A 275 -0.22 27.78 16.54
N PRO A 276 -0.63 26.56 16.08
CA PRO A 276 -1.68 26.46 15.08
C PRO A 276 -2.99 27.04 15.65
N PRO A 277 -3.78 27.79 14.84
CA PRO A 277 -5.05 28.36 15.30
C PRO A 277 -6.05 27.26 15.63
N LEU A 278 -6.91 27.49 16.62
CA LEU A 278 -8.01 26.58 16.93
C LEU A 278 -9.09 26.67 15.83
N PRO A 279 -9.86 25.58 15.57
CA PRO A 279 -10.94 25.62 14.60
C PRO A 279 -12.05 26.57 15.07
N THR A 280 -12.46 27.49 14.20
CA THR A 280 -13.53 28.44 14.51
C THR A 280 -14.89 27.77 14.75
N SER A 281 -15.07 26.53 14.31
CA SER A 281 -16.32 25.78 14.51
C SER A 281 -16.64 25.48 15.98
N ILE A 282 -15.68 25.65 16.89
CA ILE A 282 -15.83 25.36 18.33
C ILE A 282 -16.28 26.60 19.10
N SER A 283 -16.25 27.79 18.48
CA SER A 283 -16.63 29.04 19.13
C SER A 283 -18.05 29.01 19.68
N ASP A 284 -18.95 28.30 19.01
CA ASP A 284 -20.38 28.30 19.33
C ASP A 284 -20.68 27.58 20.65
N ASP A 285 -19.89 26.55 20.98
CA ASP A 285 -20.05 25.77 22.21
C ASP A 285 -19.22 26.31 23.38
N CYS A 286 -18.12 27.01 23.08
CA CYS A 286 -17.19 27.53 24.09
C CYS A 286 -17.55 28.96 24.57
N GLY A 287 -18.42 29.69 23.86
CA GLY A 287 -18.86 31.04 24.23
C GLY A 287 -17.71 32.04 24.36
N GLU A 288 -17.84 33.00 25.28
CA GLU A 288 -16.84 34.07 25.52
C GLU A 288 -15.45 33.54 25.94
N SER A 289 -15.38 32.29 26.42
CA SER A 289 -14.14 31.65 26.87
C SER A 289 -13.24 31.17 25.72
N HIS A 290 -13.71 31.18 24.46
CA HIS A 290 -12.89 30.69 23.34
C HIS A 290 -11.60 31.51 23.15
N SER A 291 -11.69 32.84 23.28
CA SER A 291 -10.51 33.72 23.17
C SER A 291 -9.49 33.50 24.31
N GLU A 292 -9.96 33.05 25.47
CA GLU A 292 -9.12 32.65 26.60
C GLU A 292 -8.45 31.31 26.32
N CYS A 293 -9.20 30.35 25.76
CA CYS A 293 -8.66 29.07 25.31
C CYS A 293 -7.60 29.24 24.21
N GLU A 294 -7.79 30.14 23.24
CA GLU A 294 -6.79 30.43 22.20
C GLU A 294 -5.49 31.02 22.78
N ARG A 295 -5.62 31.90 23.77
CA ARG A 295 -4.47 32.47 24.50
C ARG A 295 -3.76 31.41 25.33
N ALA A 296 -4.51 30.61 26.08
CA ALA A 296 -3.97 29.49 26.87
C ALA A 296 -3.26 28.48 25.97
N TRP A 297 -3.86 28.12 24.84
CA TRP A 297 -3.27 27.23 23.85
C TRP A 297 -1.95 27.79 23.30
N SER A 298 -1.91 29.08 22.98
CA SER A 298 -0.68 29.74 22.51
C SER A 298 0.44 29.69 23.55
N ASP A 299 0.14 29.91 24.84
CA ASP A 299 1.12 29.78 25.93
C ASP A 299 1.58 28.34 26.12
N ILE A 300 0.65 27.39 26.19
CA ILE A 300 0.93 25.95 26.32
C ILE A 300 1.84 25.47 25.19
N TRP A 301 1.56 25.91 23.96
CA TRP A 301 2.37 25.58 22.79
C TRP A 301 3.80 26.08 22.91
N LEU A 302 4.00 27.35 23.28
CA LEU A 302 5.32 27.94 23.46
C LEU A 302 6.08 27.27 24.61
N ARG A 303 5.40 26.95 25.71
CA ARG A 303 5.99 26.20 26.84
C ARG A 303 6.38 24.80 26.42
N ALA A 304 5.55 24.10 25.65
CA ALA A 304 5.88 22.78 25.13
C ALA A 304 7.07 22.82 24.16
N ALA A 305 7.16 23.84 23.31
CA ALA A 305 8.31 24.07 22.43
C ALA A 305 9.59 24.32 23.25
N ALA A 306 9.52 25.12 24.32
CA ALA A 306 10.65 25.38 25.21
C ALA A 306 11.09 24.11 25.96
N VAL A 307 10.14 23.32 26.49
CA VAL A 307 10.44 22.02 27.12
C VAL A 307 11.08 21.06 26.13
N ALA A 308 10.53 20.96 24.91
CA ALA A 308 11.11 20.12 23.87
C ALA A 308 12.54 20.54 23.52
N ALA A 309 12.86 21.84 23.56
CA ALA A 309 14.20 22.38 23.32
C ALA A 309 15.22 22.08 24.45
N THR A 310 14.77 21.66 25.64
CA THR A 310 15.68 21.37 26.75
C THR A 310 16.49 20.09 26.53
N PRO A 311 17.83 20.10 26.71
CA PRO A 311 18.69 18.93 26.49
C PRO A 311 18.39 17.71 27.37
N SER A 312 17.64 17.88 28.47
CA SER A 312 17.37 16.83 29.46
C SER A 312 16.16 15.94 29.11
N SER A 313 15.26 16.41 28.24
CA SER A 313 13.98 15.73 27.98
C SER A 313 14.07 14.56 26.99
N MET A 314 15.15 14.51 26.19
CA MET A 314 15.52 13.48 25.22
C MET A 314 16.99 13.76 24.83
N PRO A 315 17.74 12.83 24.19
CA PRO A 315 18.99 13.19 23.51
C PRO A 315 18.67 14.09 22.30
N MET A 316 18.30 15.34 22.58
CA MET A 316 17.87 16.35 21.63
C MET A 316 19.00 16.78 20.70
N GLN A 317 20.26 16.51 21.11
CA GLN A 317 21.43 16.56 20.24
C GLN A 317 21.30 15.67 19.00
N ALA A 318 20.39 14.70 18.99
CA ALA A 318 20.11 13.86 17.82
C ALA A 318 18.98 14.38 16.90
N ILE A 319 18.29 15.46 17.27
CA ILE A 319 17.22 16.06 16.43
C ILE A 319 17.84 17.18 15.61
N GLY A 320 17.85 16.96 14.30
CA GLY A 320 18.37 17.92 13.33
C GLY A 320 17.67 19.28 13.37
N SER A 321 18.34 20.31 12.87
CA SER A 321 17.76 21.67 12.86
C SER A 321 16.56 21.75 11.90
N ALA A 322 16.60 20.99 10.80
CA ALA A 322 15.52 20.86 9.85
C ALA A 322 14.54 19.69 10.15
N ASP A 323 14.71 18.97 11.28
CA ASP A 323 13.83 17.85 11.65
C ASP A 323 12.51 18.34 12.29
N VAL A 324 11.70 19.00 11.47
CA VAL A 324 10.38 19.56 11.84
C VAL A 324 9.49 18.50 12.51
N LEU A 325 9.43 17.30 11.93
CA LEU A 325 8.58 16.21 12.42
C LEU A 325 9.11 15.62 13.73
N GLY A 326 10.43 15.51 13.89
CA GLY A 326 11.06 15.10 15.13
C GLY A 326 10.78 16.10 16.27
N LYS A 327 10.84 17.40 15.99
CA LYS A 327 10.51 18.46 16.96
C LYS A 327 9.04 18.45 17.35
N LEU A 328 8.13 18.35 16.38
CA LEU A 328 6.69 18.23 16.66
C LEU A 328 6.37 16.97 17.49
N GLN A 329 7.04 15.86 17.20
CA GLN A 329 6.92 14.62 17.99
C GLN A 329 7.46 14.77 19.41
N ALA A 330 8.52 15.55 19.62
CA ALA A 330 9.06 15.85 20.94
C ALA A 330 8.15 16.78 21.76
N MET A 331 7.44 17.70 21.10
CA MET A 331 6.45 18.58 21.74
C MET A 331 5.20 17.84 22.20
N ARG A 332 4.84 16.72 21.55
CA ARG A 332 3.59 16.00 21.81
C ARG A 332 3.36 15.62 23.29
N GLY A 333 4.35 15.03 23.95
CA GLY A 333 4.22 14.63 25.36
C GLY A 333 4.01 15.83 26.31
N PRO A 334 4.85 16.89 26.22
CA PRO A 334 4.61 18.14 26.93
C PRO A 334 3.24 18.76 26.65
N LEU A 335 2.79 18.79 25.39
CA LEU A 335 1.46 19.32 25.03
C LEU A 335 0.34 18.54 25.71
N GLU A 336 0.33 17.20 25.58
CA GLU A 336 -0.71 16.34 26.19
C GLU A 336 -0.81 16.56 27.71
N ARG A 337 0.32 16.73 28.40
CA ARG A 337 0.35 17.01 29.84
C ARG A 337 -0.11 18.43 30.17
N LEU A 338 0.44 19.45 29.50
CA LEU A 338 0.14 20.84 29.80
C LEU A 338 -1.32 21.18 29.50
N VAL A 339 -1.88 20.65 28.40
CA VAL A 339 -3.31 20.79 28.07
C VAL A 339 -4.20 20.14 29.14
N ALA A 340 -3.80 18.98 29.68
CA ALA A 340 -4.58 18.31 30.73
C ALA A 340 -4.52 19.00 32.10
N GLU A 341 -3.46 19.74 32.38
CA GLU A 341 -3.23 20.46 33.64
C GLU A 341 -3.78 21.90 33.62
N ASP A 342 -4.12 22.43 32.43
CA ASP A 342 -4.56 23.82 32.28
C ASP A 342 -6.05 24.00 32.64
N PRO A 343 -6.38 24.84 33.63
CA PRO A 343 -7.77 25.04 34.07
C PRO A 343 -8.56 26.04 33.20
N ILE A 344 -7.88 26.75 32.28
CA ILE A 344 -8.50 27.78 31.43
C ILE A 344 -9.09 27.13 30.18
N MET A 345 -8.42 26.11 29.64
CA MET A 345 -8.90 25.37 28.47
C MET A 345 -10.15 24.54 28.79
N SER A 346 -11.23 24.77 28.02
CA SER A 346 -12.35 23.84 27.99
C SER A 346 -11.93 22.48 27.42
N ILE A 347 -12.68 21.43 27.75
CA ILE A 347 -12.41 20.07 27.24
C ILE A 347 -12.48 20.04 25.70
N GLU A 348 -13.44 20.76 25.12
CA GLU A 348 -13.64 20.86 23.69
C GLU A 348 -12.45 21.54 23.00
N CYS A 349 -11.98 22.67 23.54
CA CYS A 349 -10.80 23.36 23.01
C CYS A 349 -9.53 22.54 23.21
N ALA A 350 -9.41 21.81 24.32
CA ALA A 350 -8.28 20.93 24.59
C ALA A 350 -8.17 19.79 23.57
N LEU A 351 -9.30 19.11 23.28
CA LEU A 351 -9.34 18.06 22.27
C LEU A 351 -9.00 18.60 20.88
N ALA A 352 -9.58 19.75 20.52
CA ALA A 352 -9.31 20.39 19.24
C ALA A 352 -7.87 20.87 19.08
N ALA A 353 -7.26 21.40 20.13
CA ALA A 353 -5.85 21.77 20.13
C ALA A 353 -4.95 20.55 19.82
N LEU A 354 -5.25 19.40 20.43
CA LEU A 354 -4.53 18.15 20.16
C LEU A 354 -4.79 17.62 18.75
N GLU A 355 -6.00 17.78 18.22
CA GLU A 355 -6.32 17.47 16.83
C GLU A 355 -5.57 18.38 15.84
N CYS A 356 -5.48 19.68 16.09
CA CYS A 356 -4.71 20.62 15.28
C CYS A 356 -3.23 20.23 15.18
N VAL A 357 -2.66 19.60 16.21
CA VAL A 357 -1.29 19.07 16.16
C VAL A 357 -1.18 17.91 15.15
N VAL A 358 -2.17 17.02 15.14
CA VAL A 358 -2.25 15.89 14.19
C VAL A 358 -2.45 16.41 12.78
N GLU A 359 -3.34 17.38 12.58
CA GLU A 359 -3.59 18.02 11.29
C GLU A 359 -2.35 18.76 10.77
N LEU A 360 -1.70 19.57 11.61
CA LEU A 360 -0.46 20.25 11.27
C LEU A 360 0.60 19.25 10.82
N ARG A 361 0.74 18.12 11.53
CA ARG A 361 1.67 17.05 11.13
C ARG A 361 1.33 16.51 9.74
N GLU A 362 0.05 16.25 9.46
CA GLU A 362 -0.37 15.71 8.16
C GLU A 362 -0.22 16.74 7.02
N VAL A 363 -0.45 18.03 7.28
CA VAL A 363 -0.19 19.13 6.34
C VAL A 363 1.29 19.22 6.00
N ILE A 364 2.16 19.14 7.00
CA ILE A 364 3.62 19.13 6.79
C ILE A 364 4.01 17.93 5.93
N VAL A 365 3.51 16.73 6.26
CA VAL A 365 3.83 15.48 5.52
C VAL A 365 3.36 15.56 4.06
N GLU A 366 2.17 16.08 3.80
CA GLU A 366 1.67 16.28 2.42
C GLU A 366 2.50 17.32 1.66
N GLY A 367 2.96 18.37 2.35
CA GLY A 367 3.75 19.45 1.79
C GLY A 367 5.26 19.17 1.66
N LEU A 368 5.77 18.05 2.17
CA LEU A 368 7.21 17.78 2.26
C LEU A 368 7.93 17.98 0.92
N MET A 369 7.36 17.45 -0.17
CA MET A 369 7.99 17.52 -1.49
C MET A 369 8.17 18.96 -1.98
N ASN A 370 7.34 19.91 -1.53
CA ASN A 370 7.42 21.31 -1.98
C ASN A 370 8.67 22.02 -1.45
N HIS A 371 9.33 21.48 -0.42
CA HIS A 371 10.62 22.00 0.05
C HIS A 371 11.79 21.57 -0.86
N PHE A 372 11.60 20.57 -1.72
CA PHE A 372 12.61 19.98 -2.60
C PHE A 372 12.38 20.33 -4.08
N VAL A 373 11.63 21.39 -4.41
CA VAL A 373 11.36 21.85 -5.79
C VAL A 373 11.83 23.27 -5.98
#